data_AF-A0A965NC48-F1
#
_entry.id   AF-A0A965NC48-F1
#
_cell.length_a   1.000
_cell.length_b   1.000
_cell.length_c   1.000
_cell.angle_alpha   90.00
_cell.angle_beta   90.00
_cell.angle_gamma   90.00
#
_symmetry.space_group_name_H-M   'P 1'
#
loop_
_entity.id
_entity.type
_entity.pdbx_description
1 polymer ?
#
loop_
_entity_poly.entity_id
_entity_poly.type
_entity_poly.pdbx_seq_one_letter_code
_entity_poly.pdbx_strand_id
1 'polypeptide(L)'
;MHRRIYGLETEYGVTYSFNGQRRLSPDDVSRVLFRKVVAWGRSSNVFLENGSRLYLDVGSHPEYATAECDNLYDLVAQDGAGERILQSLVTSAQQQLSDEGSRGSIYLFRNNTDSA
;
A
#
# COMPACT_ATOMS: atom_id res chain seq x y z
N MET A 1 -25.98 -5.83 -21.53
CA MET A 1 -25.73 -5.16 -20.23
C MET A 1 -24.93 -3.90 -20.51
N HIS A 2 -25.48 -2.70 -20.30
CA HIS A 2 -24.79 -1.44 -20.56
C HIS A 2 -24.15 -0.80 -19.29
N ARG A 3 -24.43 -1.33 -18.10
CA ARG A 3 -23.86 -0.90 -16.80
C ARG A 3 -23.57 -2.14 -15.95
N ARG A 4 -22.39 -2.21 -15.35
CA ARG A 4 -21.92 -3.33 -14.50
C ARG A 4 -21.04 -2.75 -13.40
N ILE A 5 -21.00 -3.41 -12.25
CA ILE A 5 -20.06 -3.07 -11.18
C ILE A 5 -18.68 -3.69 -11.48
N TYR A 6 -17.65 -2.88 -11.28
CA TYR A 6 -16.24 -3.24 -11.40
C TYR A 6 -15.53 -2.94 -10.08
N GLY A 7 -14.48 -3.71 -9.81
CA GLY A 7 -13.52 -3.46 -8.76
C GLY A 7 -12.16 -4.02 -9.15
N LEU A 8 -11.09 -3.45 -8.61
CA LEU A 8 -9.73 -3.96 -8.72
C LEU A 8 -9.16 -4.20 -7.32
N GLU A 9 -8.34 -5.24 -7.22
CA GLU A 9 -7.53 -5.55 -6.05
C GLU A 9 -6.08 -5.45 -6.51
N THR A 10 -5.32 -4.51 -5.93
CA THR A 10 -3.91 -4.31 -6.27
C THR A 10 -3.06 -4.57 -5.04
N GLU A 11 -2.25 -5.62 -5.14
CA GLU A 11 -1.19 -5.96 -4.19
C GLU A 11 0.11 -5.27 -4.58
N TYR A 12 0.87 -4.82 -3.58
CA TYR A 12 2.14 -4.12 -3.79
C TYR A 12 3.28 -4.90 -3.14
N GLY A 13 4.30 -5.21 -3.94
CA GLY A 13 5.58 -5.69 -3.42
C GLY A 13 6.23 -4.60 -2.58
N VAL A 14 6.83 -4.96 -1.44
CA VAL A 14 7.41 -3.99 -0.50
C VAL A 14 8.83 -4.38 -0.11
N THR A 15 9.73 -3.40 -0.11
CA THR A 15 11.11 -3.60 0.37
C THR A 15 11.67 -2.34 1.01
N TYR A 16 12.67 -2.53 1.85
CA TYR A 16 13.47 -1.45 2.40
C TYR A 16 14.94 -1.78 2.20
N SER A 17 15.64 -0.91 1.48
CA SER A 17 17.03 -1.12 1.10
C SER A 17 17.92 0.06 1.50
N PHE A 18 19.17 -0.23 1.84
CA PHE A 18 20.23 0.77 2.05
C PHE A 18 21.48 0.31 1.31
N ASN A 19 22.03 1.17 0.44
CA ASN A 19 23.16 0.84 -0.43
C ASN A 19 22.94 -0.45 -1.26
N GLY A 20 21.74 -0.64 -1.79
CA GLY A 20 21.37 -1.82 -2.60
C GLY A 20 21.22 -3.11 -1.80
N GLN A 21 21.42 -3.09 -0.48
CA GLN A 21 21.20 -4.24 0.38
C GLN A 21 19.87 -4.10 1.10
N ARG A 22 19.06 -5.16 1.06
CA ARG A 22 17.85 -5.28 1.88
C ARG A 22 18.24 -5.22 3.37
N ARG A 23 17.56 -4.37 4.13
CA ARG A 23 17.84 -4.20 5.57
C ARG A 23 16.70 -4.65 6.48
N LEU A 24 15.48 -4.72 5.97
CA LEU A 24 14.30 -5.17 6.72
C LEU A 24 13.57 -6.26 5.94
N SER A 25 12.94 -7.19 6.67
CA SER A 25 12.02 -8.17 6.10
C SER A 25 10.78 -7.46 5.52
N PRO A 26 10.02 -8.07 4.59
CA PRO A 26 8.82 -7.41 4.06
C PRO A 26 7.82 -7.11 5.19
N ASP A 27 7.65 -8.05 6.11
CA ASP A 27 6.82 -7.92 7.31
C ASP A 27 7.17 -6.69 8.16
N ASP A 28 8.47 -6.48 8.43
CA ASP A 28 8.91 -5.34 9.24
C ASP A 28 8.63 -4.01 8.55
N VAL A 29 8.88 -3.93 7.23
CA VAL A 29 8.58 -2.73 6.45
C VAL A 29 7.09 -2.46 6.42
N SER A 30 6.28 -3.48 6.22
CA SER A 30 4.82 -3.39 6.22
C SER A 30 4.26 -2.95 7.56
N ARG A 31 4.82 -3.42 8.68
CA ARG A 31 4.46 -2.95 10.03
C ARG A 31 4.76 -1.48 10.23
N VAL A 32 5.91 -1.02 9.74
CA VAL A 32 6.27 0.42 9.79
C VAL A 32 5.30 1.23 8.91
N LEU A 33 5.04 0.77 7.69
CA LEU A 33 4.12 1.42 6.75
C LEU A 33 2.71 1.56 7.30
N PHE A 34 2.17 0.50 7.92
CA PHE A 34 0.81 0.47 8.46
C PHE A 34 0.69 0.98 9.89
N ARG A 35 1.77 1.39 10.55
CA ARG A 35 1.72 1.90 11.93
C ARG A 35 0.71 3.03 12.09
N LYS A 36 0.66 3.98 11.13
CA LYS A 36 -0.33 5.06 11.11
C LYS A 36 -1.75 4.56 10.84
N VAL A 37 -1.90 3.62 9.92
CA VAL A 37 -3.21 3.02 9.57
C VAL A 37 -3.81 2.32 10.79
N VAL A 38 -3.02 1.52 11.50
CA VAL A 38 -3.43 0.83 12.72
C VAL A 38 -3.75 1.83 13.84
N ALA A 39 -2.96 2.89 13.99
CA ALA A 39 -3.21 3.91 15.02
C ALA A 39 -4.56 4.63 14.82
N TRP A 40 -4.95 4.89 13.57
CA TRP A 40 -6.20 5.54 13.22
C TRP A 40 -7.40 4.56 13.19
N GLY A 41 -7.26 3.45 12.47
CA GLY A 41 -8.35 2.50 12.21
C GLY A 41 -8.43 1.31 13.16
N ARG A 42 -7.52 1.21 14.14
CA ARG A 42 -7.40 0.10 15.12
C ARG A 42 -7.20 -1.29 14.49
N SER A 43 -6.89 -1.34 13.20
CA SER A 43 -6.80 -2.55 12.39
C SER A 43 -5.83 -2.31 11.24
N SER A 44 -5.16 -3.37 10.79
CA SER A 44 -4.38 -3.37 9.54
C SER A 44 -5.27 -3.62 8.31
N ASN A 45 -6.59 -3.55 8.48
CA ASN A 45 -7.61 -3.72 7.46
C ASN A 45 -8.72 -2.70 7.74
N VAL A 46 -8.82 -1.69 6.88
CA VAL A 46 -9.69 -0.53 7.05
C VAL A 46 -10.40 -0.18 5.74
N PHE A 47 -11.59 0.41 5.86
CA PHE A 47 -12.24 1.10 4.76
C PHE A 47 -11.91 2.59 4.83
N LEU A 48 -11.55 3.19 3.70
CA LEU A 48 -11.19 4.60 3.60
C LEU A 48 -12.42 5.45 3.23
N GLU A 49 -12.32 6.76 3.40
CA GLU A 49 -13.41 7.71 3.11
C GLU A 49 -13.85 7.68 1.64
N ASN A 50 -12.98 7.27 0.72
CA ASN A 50 -13.31 7.11 -0.70
C ASN A 50 -13.98 5.75 -1.03
N GLY A 51 -14.40 4.99 -0.01
CA GLY A 51 -15.06 3.69 -0.14
C GLY A 51 -14.12 2.51 -0.45
N SER A 52 -12.82 2.76 -0.66
CA SER A 52 -11.83 1.70 -0.87
C SER A 52 -11.55 0.91 0.41
N ARG A 53 -10.94 -0.25 0.24
CA ARG A 53 -10.38 -1.04 1.34
C ARG A 53 -8.86 -1.03 1.23
N LEU A 54 -8.19 -0.72 2.33
CA LEU A 54 -6.74 -0.77 2.47
C LEU A 54 -6.38 -1.78 3.56
N TYR A 55 -5.55 -2.76 3.23
CA TYR A 55 -5.20 -3.80 4.19
C TYR A 55 -3.81 -4.40 3.98
N LEU A 56 -3.34 -5.15 4.97
CA LEU A 56 -2.24 -6.10 4.84
C LEU A 56 -2.80 -7.50 4.60
N ASP A 57 -2.41 -8.13 3.51
CA ASP A 57 -2.73 -9.54 3.26
C ASP A 57 -1.84 -10.49 4.09
N VAL A 58 -2.15 -11.79 4.08
CA VAL A 58 -1.41 -12.87 4.74
C VAL A 58 0.08 -12.87 4.37
N GLY A 59 0.43 -12.47 3.14
CA GLY A 59 1.81 -12.31 2.67
C GLY A 59 2.53 -11.03 3.18
N SER A 60 1.91 -10.26 4.07
CA SER A 60 2.36 -8.95 4.53
C SER A 60 2.45 -7.89 3.43
N HIS A 61 1.84 -8.11 2.27
CA HIS A 61 1.80 -7.10 1.22
C HIS A 61 0.72 -6.05 1.50
N PRO A 62 1.04 -4.75 1.31
CA PRO A 62 0.03 -3.71 1.23
C PRO A 62 -0.90 -3.99 0.06
N GLU A 63 -2.20 -4.00 0.32
CA GLU A 63 -3.22 -4.21 -0.69
C GLU A 63 -4.27 -3.09 -0.66
N TYR A 64 -4.59 -2.60 -1.84
CA TYR A 64 -5.64 -1.61 -2.05
C TYR A 64 -6.70 -2.19 -2.98
N ALA A 65 -7.91 -2.35 -2.45
CA ALA A 65 -9.09 -2.74 -3.21
C ALA A 65 -9.96 -1.53 -3.48
N THR A 66 -10.32 -1.32 -4.74
CA THR A 66 -11.12 -0.17 -5.15
C THR A 66 -12.53 -0.24 -4.58
N ALA A 67 -13.13 0.93 -4.34
CA ALA A 67 -14.58 1.03 -4.22
C ALA A 67 -15.25 0.52 -5.49
N GLU A 68 -16.51 0.09 -5.37
CA GLU A 68 -17.31 -0.34 -6.50
C GLU A 68 -17.52 0.82 -7.49
N CYS A 69 -17.08 0.63 -8.73
CA CYS A 69 -17.26 1.59 -9.81
C CYS A 69 -18.20 1.01 -10.87
N ASP A 70 -18.99 1.84 -11.54
CA ASP A 70 -19.93 1.39 -12.58
C ASP A 70 -19.50 1.76 -14.00
N ASN A 71 -18.38 2.46 -14.12
CA ASN A 71 -17.73 2.86 -15.35
C ASN A 71 -16.20 2.78 -15.21
N LEU A 72 -15.52 2.67 -16.35
CA LEU A 72 -14.06 2.42 -16.37
C LEU A 72 -13.24 3.66 -15.99
N TYR A 73 -13.73 4.87 -16.26
CA TYR A 73 -12.99 6.09 -15.92
C TYR A 73 -12.89 6.26 -14.40
N ASP A 74 -14.00 6.04 -13.70
CA ASP A 74 -14.02 6.06 -12.24
C ASP A 74 -13.14 4.94 -11.68
N LEU A 75 -13.20 3.73 -12.24
CA LEU A 75 -12.35 2.62 -11.81
C LEU A 75 -10.85 2.96 -11.88
N VAL A 76 -10.40 3.53 -12.99
CA VAL A 76 -9.00 3.94 -13.18
C VAL A 76 -8.62 5.10 -12.25
N ALA A 77 -9.53 6.06 -12.04
CA ALA A 77 -9.29 7.16 -11.10
C ALA A 77 -9.20 6.65 -9.65
N GLN A 78 -10.04 5.68 -9.30
CA GLN A 78 -10.08 5.03 -7.99
C GLN A 78 -8.77 4.26 -7.73
N ASP A 79 -8.33 3.46 -8.70
CA ASP A 79 -7.07 2.73 -8.67
C ASP A 79 -5.85 3.67 -8.53
N GLY A 80 -5.81 4.75 -9.32
CA GLY A 80 -4.77 5.77 -9.21
C GLY A 80 -4.81 6.57 -7.89
N ALA A 81 -5.97 6.65 -7.22
CA ALA A 81 -6.06 7.20 -5.87
C ALA A 81 -5.36 6.27 -4.85
N GLY A 82 -5.46 4.96 -5.04
CA GLY A 82 -4.75 3.97 -4.23
C GLY A 82 -3.24 4.15 -4.24
N GLU A 83 -2.66 4.37 -5.43
CA GLU A 83 -1.22 4.64 -5.58
C GLU A 83 -0.80 5.90 -4.79
N ARG A 84 -1.59 6.98 -4.86
CA ARG A 84 -1.31 8.24 -4.14
C ARG A 84 -1.42 8.08 -2.62
N ILE A 85 -2.41 7.31 -2.15
CA ILE A 85 -2.59 7.01 -0.72
C ILE A 85 -1.39 6.22 -0.20
N LEU A 86 -0.99 5.14 -0.90
CA LEU A 86 0.17 4.33 -0.54
C LEU A 86 1.47 5.15 -0.59
N GLN A 87 1.65 6.03 -1.58
CA GLN A 87 2.81 6.93 -1.65
C GLN A 87 2.89 7.88 -0.44
N SER A 88 1.75 8.37 0.04
CA SER A 88 1.69 9.19 1.26
C SER A 88 2.07 8.39 2.52
N LEU A 89 1.65 7.13 2.59
CA LEU A 89 2.05 6.21 3.66
C LEU A 89 3.56 5.93 3.62
N VAL A 90 4.12 5.69 2.44
CA VAL A 90 5.57 5.51 2.26
C VAL A 90 6.33 6.74 2.72
N THR A 91 5.89 7.93 2.31
CA THR A 91 6.53 9.21 2.70
C THR A 91 6.52 9.37 4.22
N SER A 92 5.37 9.07 4.86
CA SER A 92 5.23 9.11 6.32
C SER A 92 6.14 8.10 7.03
N ALA A 93 6.18 6.87 6.55
CA ALA A 93 7.01 5.79 7.11
C ALA A 93 8.50 6.08 6.93
N GLN A 94 8.89 6.61 5.77
CA GLN A 94 10.26 7.00 5.46
C GLN A 94 10.76 8.09 6.39
N GLN A 95 9.93 9.12 6.66
CA GLN A 95 10.27 10.18 7.60
C GLN A 95 10.50 9.62 9.01
N GLN A 96 9.60 8.74 9.47
CA GLN A 96 9.71 8.14 10.79
C GLN A 96 10.99 7.30 10.94
N LEU A 97 11.33 6.48 9.93
CA LEU A 97 12.57 5.72 9.91
C LEU A 97 13.80 6.62 9.93
N SER A 98 13.75 7.73 9.19
CA SER A 98 14.83 8.74 9.18
C SER A 98 15.01 9.39 10.55
N ASP A 99 13.90 9.74 11.23
CA ASP A 99 13.93 10.33 12.57
C ASP A 99 14.50 9.35 13.62
N GLU A 100 14.28 8.04 13.42
CA GLU A 100 14.87 6.95 14.21
C GLU A 100 16.34 6.65 13.83
N GLY A 101 16.94 7.41 12.91
CA GLY A 101 18.34 7.30 12.50
C GLY A 101 18.62 6.30 11.37
N SER A 102 17.58 5.73 10.76
CA SER A 102 17.71 4.78 9.65
C SER A 102 17.98 5.51 8.33
N ARG A 103 18.88 4.96 7.49
CA ARG A 103 19.37 5.62 6.26
C ARG A 103 18.89 5.01 4.94
N GLY A 104 18.03 3.99 4.99
CA GLY A 104 17.53 3.30 3.81
C GLY A 104 16.30 3.95 3.19
N SER A 105 15.79 3.35 2.12
CA SER A 105 14.60 3.80 1.40
C SER A 105 13.57 2.68 1.30
N ILE A 106 12.30 3.02 1.54
CA ILE A 106 11.16 2.13 1.30
C ILE A 106 10.79 2.21 -0.18
N TYR A 107 10.54 1.05 -0.80
CA TYR A 107 10.02 0.95 -2.16
C TYR A 107 8.75 0.11 -2.15
N LEU A 108 7.76 0.57 -2.92
CA LEU A 108 6.57 -0.18 -3.29
C LEU A 108 6.62 -0.46 -4.79
N PHE A 109 6.30 -1.69 -5.16
CA PHE A 109 6.25 -2.15 -6.54
C PHE A 109 4.85 -2.60 -6.89
N ARG A 110 4.28 -1.99 -7.92
CA ARG A 110 3.07 -2.47 -8.55
C ARG A 110 3.45 -3.42 -9.69
N ASN A 111 3.85 -4.63 -9.32
CA ASN A 111 4.25 -5.68 -10.25
C ASN A 111 3.77 -7.05 -9.72
N ASN A 112 4.10 -8.13 -10.43
CA ASN A 112 3.57 -9.47 -10.12
C ASN A 112 4.63 -10.50 -9.74
N THR A 113 5.91 -10.15 -9.79
CA THR A 113 7.01 -11.10 -9.55
C THR A 113 8.14 -10.44 -8.77
N ASP A 114 8.82 -11.22 -7.95
CA ASP A 114 10.11 -10.88 -7.39
C ASP A 114 11.24 -11.62 -8.14
N SER A 115 12.48 -11.47 -7.66
CA SER A 115 13.66 -12.07 -8.28
C SER A 115 14.12 -13.36 -7.58
N ALA A 116 13.22 -14.05 -6.87
CA ALA A 116 13.52 -15.26 -6.11
C ALA A 116 13.94 -16.44 -7.00
#